data_AF-A0A7C4NBF3-F1
#
_entry.id   AF-A0A7C4NBF3-F1
#
_cell.length_a   1.000
_cell.length_b   1.000
_cell.length_c   1.000
_cell.angle_alpha   90.00
_cell.angle_beta   90.00
_cell.angle_gamma   90.00
#
_symmetry.space_group_name_H-M   'P 1'
#
loop_
_entity.id
_entity.type
_entity.pdbx_description
1 polymer ?
#
loop_
_entity_poly.entity_id
_entity_poly.type
_entity_poly.pdbx_seq_one_letter_code
_entity_poly.pdbx_strand_id
1 'polypeptide(L)'
;MHGKLHRLITQAVANRLKLPEPIVPFLCEGSEAPDRFADYETKMYVTRSGRVRTRKVRVKHHGTPFRVIKRTALKARHLLLKAEDAPARSEANWFNKLLKHTREDLQERGSYLAGRVLHYLQDNVIIGPSVDKLAHDKLERECANIDPASCIEKTKLKRLVCKKEVYKEIESVKTHNDPLEVMKRAIEHSYSVGSSIFSPSEAPPDLNKLGNEVYRNLKDKGKLILFYSAILLLVPIILLITTSSVILSFLTLLPSTILAAHGFVVARSRNINTVLRATQRMPRWIIYVCVGSFLTDIFLGGVGASICILLVILFYFLFLRSPAWKRIKDEIDWFKWVLQPTRDSI
;
A
#
# COMPACT_ATOMS: atom_id res chain seq x y z
N MET A 1 -22.18 5.58 11.67
CA MET A 1 -22.83 4.83 12.75
C MET A 1 -22.39 5.49 14.03
N HIS A 2 -23.08 5.28 15.15
CA HIS A 2 -22.53 5.75 16.42
C HIS A 2 -21.25 4.97 16.80
N GLY A 3 -20.25 5.67 17.37
CA GLY A 3 -18.98 5.08 17.79
C GLY A 3 -19.10 3.80 18.63
N LYS A 4 -20.08 3.72 19.54
CA LYS A 4 -20.34 2.49 20.31
C LYS A 4 -20.69 1.30 19.42
N LEU A 5 -21.45 1.50 18.35
CA LEU A 5 -21.80 0.44 17.40
C LEU A 5 -20.60 0.02 16.56
N HIS A 6 -19.78 0.98 16.10
CA HIS A 6 -18.51 0.70 15.43
C HIS A 6 -17.61 -0.20 16.29
N ARG A 7 -17.52 0.10 17.60
CA ARG A 7 -16.77 -0.70 18.57
C ARG A 7 -17.29 -2.13 18.66
N LEU A 8 -18.61 -2.31 18.81
CA LEU A 8 -19.22 -3.63 18.97
C LEU A 8 -19.05 -4.50 17.72
N ILE A 9 -19.24 -3.94 16.52
CA ILE A 9 -18.98 -4.64 15.25
C ILE A 9 -17.50 -5.03 15.19
N THR A 10 -16.61 -4.10 15.50
CA THR A 10 -15.16 -4.31 15.46
C THR A 10 -14.72 -5.40 16.45
N GLN A 11 -15.30 -5.43 17.65
CA GLN A 11 -15.04 -6.46 18.65
C GLN A 11 -15.54 -7.84 18.20
N ALA A 12 -16.75 -7.92 17.63
CA ALA A 12 -17.28 -9.16 17.07
C ALA A 12 -16.37 -9.70 15.95
N VAL A 13 -15.90 -8.83 15.05
CA VAL A 13 -14.94 -9.18 14.00
C VAL A 13 -13.60 -9.63 14.57
N ALA A 14 -13.06 -8.93 15.57
CA ALA A 14 -11.80 -9.28 16.23
C ALA A 14 -11.86 -10.66 16.88
N ASN A 15 -12.94 -10.94 17.61
CA ASN A 15 -13.20 -12.23 18.24
C ASN A 15 -13.29 -13.34 17.20
N ARG A 16 -14.02 -13.10 16.10
CA ARG A 16 -14.16 -14.09 15.01
C ARG A 16 -12.85 -14.36 14.29
N LEU A 17 -11.98 -13.35 14.17
CA LEU A 17 -10.62 -13.48 13.63
C LEU A 17 -9.63 -14.09 14.63
N LYS A 18 -10.01 -14.25 15.91
CA LYS A 18 -9.14 -14.70 17.00
C LYS A 18 -7.89 -13.83 17.13
N LEU A 19 -8.07 -12.50 17.06
CA LEU A 19 -6.96 -11.56 17.21
C LEU A 19 -6.40 -11.61 18.65
N PRO A 20 -5.09 -11.38 18.85
CA PRO A 20 -4.51 -11.31 20.19
C PRO A 20 -5.14 -10.20 21.04
N GLU A 21 -5.51 -10.51 22.28
CA GLU A 21 -6.12 -9.56 23.22
C GLU A 21 -5.39 -8.21 23.31
N PRO A 22 -4.05 -8.12 23.34
CA PRO A 22 -3.36 -6.84 23.47
C PRO A 22 -3.63 -5.84 22.33
N ILE A 23 -4.00 -6.31 21.13
CA ILE A 23 -4.23 -5.42 19.98
C ILE A 23 -5.69 -5.00 19.80
N VAL A 24 -6.64 -5.73 20.40
CA VAL A 24 -8.08 -5.48 20.26
C VAL A 24 -8.49 -4.09 20.77
N PRO A 25 -8.00 -3.58 21.92
CA PRO A 25 -8.34 -2.23 22.38
C PRO A 25 -7.99 -1.14 21.36
N PHE A 26 -6.83 -1.24 20.71
CA PHE A 26 -6.37 -0.27 19.71
C PHE A 26 -7.18 -0.36 18.42
N LEU A 27 -7.57 -1.56 18.01
CA LEU A 27 -8.48 -1.77 16.88
C LEU A 27 -9.85 -1.11 17.15
N CYS A 28 -10.42 -1.34 18.32
CA CYS A 28 -11.67 -0.73 18.77
C CYS A 28 -11.57 0.81 18.86
N GLU A 29 -10.50 1.32 19.48
CA GLU A 29 -10.24 2.77 19.56
C GLU A 29 -10.15 3.39 18.16
N GLY A 30 -9.44 2.72 17.25
CA GLY A 30 -9.35 3.13 15.84
C GLY A 30 -10.71 3.14 15.14
N SER A 31 -11.61 2.22 15.47
CA SER A 31 -12.96 2.20 14.88
C SER A 31 -13.87 3.34 15.36
N GLU A 32 -13.62 3.88 16.55
CA GLU A 32 -14.36 5.02 17.11
C GLU A 32 -13.72 6.36 16.80
N ALA A 33 -12.41 6.37 16.55
CA ALA A 33 -11.61 7.58 16.46
C ALA A 33 -12.11 8.57 15.40
N PRO A 34 -12.55 8.17 14.19
CA PRO A 34 -12.95 9.15 13.19
C PRO A 34 -14.16 10.00 13.61
N ASP A 35 -15.08 9.46 14.42
CA ASP A 35 -16.22 10.24 14.95
C ASP A 35 -15.76 11.33 15.92
N ARG A 36 -14.70 11.06 16.70
CA ARG A 36 -14.15 11.97 17.71
C ARG A 36 -13.14 12.95 17.11
N PHE A 37 -12.31 12.45 16.20
CA PHE A 37 -11.17 13.15 15.62
C PHE A 37 -11.27 13.09 14.10
N ALA A 38 -11.66 14.22 13.52
CA ALA A 38 -11.76 14.39 12.09
C ALA A 38 -10.42 14.08 11.42
N ASP A 39 -10.49 13.28 10.37
CA ASP A 39 -9.35 12.98 9.54
C ASP A 39 -9.18 14.03 8.44
N TYR A 40 -7.95 14.28 7.99
CA TYR A 40 -7.68 15.31 6.99
C TYR A 40 -6.89 14.78 5.81
N GLU A 41 -7.31 15.17 4.61
CA GLU A 41 -6.52 15.01 3.39
C GLU A 41 -6.06 16.37 2.84
N THR A 42 -4.88 16.38 2.24
CA THR A 42 -4.39 17.53 1.51
C THR A 42 -4.92 17.48 0.07
N LYS A 43 -5.69 18.50 -0.34
CA LYS A 43 -6.10 18.69 -1.73
C LYS A 43 -5.30 19.82 -2.36
N MET A 44 -4.79 19.57 -3.57
CA MET A 44 -4.22 20.62 -4.42
C MET A 44 -5.35 21.36 -5.13
N TYR A 45 -5.19 22.66 -5.29
CA TYR A 45 -6.08 23.51 -6.09
C TYR A 45 -5.25 24.61 -6.77
N VAL A 46 -5.74 25.10 -7.90
CA VAL A 46 -5.12 26.21 -8.64
C VAL A 46 -5.83 27.49 -8.23
N THR A 47 -5.07 28.51 -7.82
CA THR A 47 -5.62 29.84 -7.52
C THR A 47 -6.03 30.56 -8.80
N ARG A 48 -6.84 31.63 -8.68
CA ARG A 48 -7.14 32.51 -9.84
C ARG A 48 -5.89 33.07 -10.53
N SER A 49 -4.78 33.20 -9.79
CA SER A 49 -3.47 33.61 -10.32
C SER A 49 -2.63 32.46 -10.91
N GLY A 50 -3.20 31.28 -11.12
CA GLY A 50 -2.51 30.12 -11.70
C GLY A 50 -1.55 29.38 -10.75
N ARG A 51 -1.45 29.79 -9.47
CA ARG A 51 -0.54 29.14 -8.51
C ARG A 51 -1.17 27.89 -7.93
N VAL A 52 -0.42 26.79 -7.87
CA VAL A 52 -0.84 25.56 -7.18
C VAL A 52 -0.68 25.76 -5.67
N ARG A 53 -1.76 25.62 -4.93
CA ARG A 53 -1.78 25.64 -3.46
C ARG A 53 -2.38 24.36 -2.92
N THR A 54 -2.08 24.09 -1.65
CA THR A 54 -2.67 22.98 -0.91
C THR A 54 -3.64 23.50 0.14
N ARG A 55 -4.68 22.73 0.43
CA ARG A 55 -5.56 22.94 1.59
C ARG A 55 -5.82 21.62 2.29
N LYS A 56 -5.91 21.66 3.62
CA LYS A 56 -6.40 20.54 4.43
C LYS A 56 -7.91 20.50 4.30
N VAL A 57 -8.45 19.34 3.96
CA VAL A 57 -9.89 19.10 3.81
C VAL A 57 -10.25 17.92 4.68
N ARG A 58 -11.30 18.07 5.50
CA ARG A 58 -11.83 16.98 6.31
C ARG A 58 -12.27 15.82 5.42
N VAL A 59 -11.86 14.62 5.77
CA VAL A 59 -12.36 13.39 5.17
C VAL A 59 -13.79 13.18 5.67
N LYS A 60 -14.73 12.97 4.76
CA LYS A 60 -16.10 12.59 5.13
C LYS A 60 -16.05 11.18 5.69
N HIS A 61 -16.71 10.95 6.83
CA HIS A 61 -16.80 9.62 7.46
C HIS A 61 -17.78 8.73 6.68
N HIS A 62 -18.96 9.26 6.35
CA HIS A 62 -19.88 8.66 5.36
C HIS A 62 -19.47 8.99 3.92
N GLY A 63 -19.54 7.99 3.05
CA GLY A 63 -19.11 8.13 1.65
C GLY A 63 -17.61 8.42 1.57
N THR A 64 -16.82 7.83 2.47
CA THR A 64 -15.37 7.96 2.47
C THR A 64 -14.82 7.49 1.13
N PRO A 65 -13.99 8.31 0.44
CA PRO A 65 -13.42 7.89 -0.84
C PRO A 65 -12.61 6.60 -0.70
N PHE A 66 -12.86 5.61 -1.56
CA PHE A 66 -12.18 4.30 -1.49
C PHE A 66 -10.65 4.41 -1.51
N ARG A 67 -10.09 5.43 -2.17
CA ARG A 67 -8.63 5.69 -2.16
C ARG A 67 -8.07 5.87 -0.74
N VAL A 68 -8.86 6.49 0.16
CA VAL A 68 -8.47 6.75 1.56
C VAL A 68 -8.44 5.42 2.30
N ILE A 69 -9.52 4.65 2.20
CA ILE A 69 -9.64 3.31 2.82
C ILE A 69 -8.50 2.40 2.36
N LYS A 70 -8.26 2.31 1.05
CA LYS A 70 -7.17 1.50 0.45
C LYS A 70 -5.78 1.91 0.94
N ARG A 71 -5.53 3.22 1.06
CA ARG A 71 -4.26 3.75 1.56
C ARG A 71 -4.08 3.45 3.06
N THR A 72 -5.13 3.60 3.85
CA THR A 72 -5.11 3.31 5.29
C THR A 72 -4.91 1.82 5.54
N ALA A 73 -5.59 0.94 4.79
CA ALA A 73 -5.40 -0.51 4.84
C ALA A 73 -3.96 -0.92 4.51
N LEU A 74 -3.38 -0.34 3.45
CA LEU A 74 -1.98 -0.58 3.10
C LEU A 74 -1.02 -0.13 4.20
N LYS A 75 -1.26 1.04 4.81
CA LYS A 75 -0.44 1.52 5.93
C LYS A 75 -0.56 0.62 7.16
N ALA A 76 -1.78 0.21 7.52
CA ALA A 76 -2.03 -0.73 8.61
C ALA A 76 -1.25 -2.03 8.41
N ARG A 77 -1.43 -2.67 7.25
CA ARG A 77 -0.71 -3.88 6.87
C ARG A 77 0.81 -3.70 6.95
N HIS A 78 1.33 -2.60 6.40
CA HIS A 78 2.77 -2.35 6.39
C HIS A 78 3.37 -2.18 7.80
N LEU A 79 2.63 -1.55 8.74
CA LEU A 79 3.07 -1.45 10.14
C LEU A 79 3.09 -2.83 10.81
N LEU A 80 2.06 -3.65 10.57
CA LEU A 80 2.00 -5.01 11.12
C LEU A 80 3.13 -5.89 10.57
N LEU A 81 3.43 -5.82 9.27
CA LEU A 81 4.58 -6.52 8.68
C LEU A 81 5.91 -6.09 9.29
N LYS A 82 6.07 -4.78 9.54
CA LYS A 82 7.27 -4.24 10.20
C LYS A 82 7.39 -4.69 11.65
N ALA A 83 6.27 -4.83 12.36
CA ALA A 83 6.27 -5.22 13.77
C ALA A 83 6.91 -6.60 14.00
N GLU A 84 6.69 -7.53 13.08
CA GLU A 84 7.30 -8.86 13.15
C GLU A 84 8.83 -8.84 13.09
N ASP A 85 9.42 -7.89 12.37
CA ASP A 85 10.89 -7.74 12.28
C ASP A 85 11.45 -6.83 13.39
N ALA A 86 10.58 -6.18 14.16
CA ALA A 86 10.97 -5.25 15.22
C ALA A 86 11.27 -6.00 16.53
N PRO A 87 12.19 -5.48 17.35
CA PRO A 87 12.46 -6.04 18.67
C PRO A 87 11.25 -5.84 19.58
N ALA A 88 11.08 -6.76 20.54
CA ALA A 88 10.13 -6.57 21.63
C ALA A 88 10.52 -5.33 22.45
N ARG A 89 9.55 -4.68 23.11
CA ARG A 89 9.81 -3.47 23.91
C ARG A 89 10.82 -3.72 25.03
N SER A 90 10.84 -4.94 25.58
CA SER A 90 11.82 -5.41 26.56
C SER A 90 13.25 -5.47 26.00
N GLU A 91 13.40 -5.84 24.73
CA GLU A 91 14.68 -6.03 24.04
C GLU A 91 15.16 -4.77 23.28
N ALA A 92 14.27 -3.80 23.10
CA ALA A 92 14.56 -2.60 22.33
C ALA A 92 15.59 -1.69 23.04
N ASN A 93 16.60 -1.27 22.28
CA ASN A 93 17.52 -0.21 22.71
C ASN A 93 16.80 1.15 22.86
N TRP A 94 17.46 2.10 23.52
CA TRP A 94 16.89 3.42 23.80
C TRP A 94 16.46 4.17 22.52
N PHE A 95 17.18 3.99 21.40
CA PHE A 95 16.87 4.64 20.13
C PHE A 95 15.56 4.12 19.52
N ASN A 96 15.34 2.80 19.52
CA ASN A 96 14.09 2.19 19.08
C ASN A 96 12.91 2.62 19.96
N LYS A 97 13.12 2.71 21.28
CA LYS A 97 12.11 3.21 22.23
C LYS A 97 11.76 4.68 21.95
N LEU A 98 12.77 5.52 21.72
CA LEU A 98 12.59 6.93 21.40
C LEU A 98 11.78 7.13 20.10
N LEU A 99 12.08 6.35 19.06
CA LEU A 99 11.34 6.39 17.79
C LEU A 99 9.99 5.68 17.83
N LYS A 100 9.61 5.09 18.98
CA LYS A 100 8.44 4.22 19.13
C LYS A 100 8.43 3.13 18.05
N HIS A 101 9.56 2.46 17.84
CA HIS A 101 9.76 1.44 16.81
C HIS A 101 9.90 0.04 17.42
N THR A 102 9.21 -0.23 18.53
CA THR A 102 9.10 -1.60 19.05
C THR A 102 7.99 -2.37 18.33
N ARG A 103 8.02 -3.70 18.48
CA ARG A 103 6.97 -4.60 17.95
C ARG A 103 5.57 -4.16 18.40
N GLU A 104 5.41 -3.90 19.69
CA GLU A 104 4.18 -3.47 20.32
C GLU A 104 3.73 -2.12 19.76
N ASP A 105 4.60 -1.11 19.73
CA ASP A 105 4.24 0.21 19.19
C ASP A 105 3.78 0.15 17.72
N LEU A 106 4.37 -0.74 16.92
CA LEU A 106 3.97 -0.97 15.53
C LEU A 106 2.66 -1.76 15.42
N GLN A 107 2.44 -2.76 16.27
CA GLN A 107 1.18 -3.52 16.36
C GLN A 107 0.02 -2.63 16.81
N GLU A 108 0.22 -1.80 17.83
CA GLU A 108 -0.76 -0.83 18.34
C GLU A 108 -1.18 0.13 17.23
N ARG A 109 -0.22 0.80 16.58
CA ARG A 109 -0.51 1.74 15.47
C ARG A 109 -1.10 1.05 14.25
N GLY A 110 -0.63 -0.15 13.91
CA GLY A 110 -1.16 -0.95 12.81
C GLY A 110 -2.62 -1.32 13.03
N SER A 111 -2.94 -1.77 14.24
CA SER A 111 -4.30 -2.16 14.66
C SER A 111 -5.22 -0.96 14.75
N TYR A 112 -4.74 0.17 15.27
CA TYR A 112 -5.48 1.43 15.26
C TYR A 112 -5.85 1.86 13.84
N LEU A 113 -4.89 1.85 12.89
CA LEU A 113 -5.20 2.16 11.49
C LEU A 113 -6.15 1.14 10.85
N ALA A 114 -6.04 -0.14 11.21
CA ALA A 114 -6.99 -1.15 10.76
C ALA A 114 -8.40 -0.84 11.28
N GLY A 115 -8.54 -0.41 12.53
CA GLY A 115 -9.83 -0.01 13.13
C GLY A 115 -10.47 1.13 12.36
N ARG A 116 -9.66 2.10 11.93
CA ARG A 116 -10.10 3.22 11.10
C ARG A 116 -10.56 2.76 9.72
N VAL A 117 -9.94 1.73 9.15
CA VAL A 117 -10.44 1.10 7.90
C VAL A 117 -11.82 0.49 8.14
N LEU A 118 -12.00 -0.25 9.23
CA LEU A 118 -13.30 -0.87 9.55
C LEU A 118 -14.39 0.18 9.75
N HIS A 119 -14.10 1.27 10.47
CA HIS A 119 -15.01 2.40 10.60
C HIS A 119 -15.50 2.91 9.25
N TYR A 120 -14.59 3.20 8.31
CA TYR A 120 -14.98 3.72 6.99
C TYR A 120 -15.76 2.72 6.15
N LEU A 121 -15.51 1.42 6.31
CA LEU A 121 -16.31 0.38 5.64
C LEU A 121 -17.73 0.36 6.22
N GLN A 122 -17.85 0.39 7.54
CA GLN A 122 -19.11 0.40 8.28
C GLN A 122 -19.93 1.65 7.94
N ASP A 123 -19.31 2.82 7.86
CA ASP A 123 -20.00 4.07 7.50
C ASP A 123 -20.42 4.16 6.04
N ASN A 124 -19.75 3.41 5.15
CA ASN A 124 -20.08 3.37 3.74
C ASN A 124 -21.21 2.38 3.40
N VAL A 125 -21.67 1.55 4.35
CA VAL A 125 -22.86 0.70 4.15
C VAL A 125 -24.17 1.39 4.55
N ILE A 126 -24.12 2.56 5.17
CA ILE A 126 -25.31 3.37 5.49
C ILE A 126 -25.39 4.62 4.63
N ILE A 127 -26.62 5.08 4.38
CA ILE A 127 -26.84 6.37 3.74
C ILE A 127 -26.20 7.48 4.57
N GLY A 128 -25.48 8.40 3.93
CA GLY A 128 -24.83 9.49 4.63
C GLY A 128 -25.83 10.58 5.06
N PRO A 129 -25.59 11.29 6.18
CA PRO A 129 -26.50 12.31 6.69
C PRO A 129 -26.62 13.53 5.75
N SER A 130 -25.66 13.73 4.84
CA SER A 130 -25.73 14.76 3.80
C SER A 130 -26.68 14.42 2.66
N VAL A 131 -27.13 13.17 2.56
CA VAL A 131 -28.11 12.73 1.56
C VAL A 131 -29.51 12.77 2.17
N ASP A 132 -29.69 12.12 3.32
CA ASP A 132 -30.92 12.18 4.11
C ASP A 132 -30.59 11.99 5.59
N LYS A 133 -30.70 13.06 6.37
CA LYS A 133 -30.38 13.05 7.79
C LYS A 133 -31.38 12.22 8.61
N LEU A 134 -32.67 12.30 8.30
CA LEU A 134 -33.70 11.61 9.08
C LEU A 134 -33.64 10.10 8.86
N ALA A 135 -33.47 9.67 7.60
CA ALA A 135 -33.29 8.26 7.28
C ALA A 135 -31.99 7.72 7.90
N HIS A 136 -30.91 8.49 7.85
CA HIS A 136 -29.64 8.14 8.49
C HIS A 136 -29.80 7.94 10.01
N ASP A 137 -30.35 8.93 10.72
CA ASP A 137 -30.53 8.88 12.18
C ASP A 137 -31.49 7.75 12.60
N LYS A 138 -32.51 7.45 11.78
CA LYS A 138 -33.40 6.30 11.99
C LYS A 138 -32.64 4.97 11.86
N LEU A 139 -31.91 4.80 10.76
CA LEU A 139 -31.17 3.57 10.46
C LEU A 139 -30.09 3.29 11.51
N GLU A 140 -29.35 4.30 11.96
CA GLU A 140 -28.36 4.14 13.04
C GLU A 140 -28.99 3.66 14.35
N ARG A 141 -30.15 4.22 14.73
CA ARG A 141 -30.90 3.78 15.92
C ARG A 141 -31.41 2.35 15.80
N GLU A 142 -31.93 1.98 14.65
CA GLU A 142 -32.41 0.61 14.42
C GLU A 142 -31.27 -0.40 14.43
N CYS A 143 -30.12 -0.08 13.80
CA CYS A 143 -28.92 -0.92 13.86
C CYS A 143 -28.36 -1.04 15.28
N ALA A 144 -28.49 -0.01 16.12
CA ALA A 144 -28.02 -0.05 17.51
C ALA A 144 -28.77 -1.08 18.39
N ASN A 145 -29.98 -1.50 17.97
CA ASN A 145 -30.77 -2.54 18.64
C ASN A 145 -30.41 -3.96 18.19
N ILE A 146 -29.51 -4.10 17.20
CA ILE A 146 -29.09 -5.39 16.66
C ILE A 146 -27.75 -5.77 17.27
N ASP A 147 -27.69 -6.95 17.89
CA ASP A 147 -26.42 -7.51 18.39
C ASP A 147 -25.51 -7.95 17.22
N PRO A 148 -24.30 -7.35 17.07
CA PRO A 148 -23.36 -7.75 16.03
C PRO A 148 -22.88 -9.21 16.18
N ALA A 149 -22.81 -9.74 17.40
CA ALA A 149 -22.38 -11.12 17.64
C ALA A 149 -23.41 -12.13 17.13
N SER A 150 -24.71 -11.86 17.25
CA SER A 150 -25.74 -12.67 16.59
C SER A 150 -25.67 -12.60 15.06
N CYS A 151 -25.33 -11.43 14.52
CA CYS A 151 -25.27 -11.23 13.07
C CYS A 151 -24.07 -11.93 12.43
N ILE A 152 -22.91 -11.94 13.08
CA ILE A 152 -21.69 -12.53 12.52
C ILE A 152 -21.84 -14.05 12.29
N GLU A 153 -22.59 -14.74 13.15
CA GLU A 153 -22.88 -16.19 13.00
C GLU A 153 -23.79 -16.48 11.81
N LYS A 154 -24.66 -15.54 11.44
CA LYS A 154 -25.61 -15.66 10.33
C LYS A 154 -25.09 -15.09 9.01
N THR A 155 -23.89 -14.50 9.02
CA THR A 155 -23.29 -13.84 7.86
C THR A 155 -22.32 -14.78 7.16
N LYS A 156 -22.39 -14.88 5.83
CA LYS A 156 -21.43 -15.65 5.05
C LYS A 156 -20.11 -14.88 4.96
N LEU A 157 -19.19 -15.21 5.86
CA LEU A 157 -17.89 -14.53 5.93
C LEU A 157 -16.93 -15.04 4.87
N LYS A 158 -16.27 -14.11 4.17
CA LYS A 158 -15.23 -14.41 3.19
C LYS A 158 -13.87 -14.03 3.75
N ARG A 159 -12.92 -14.97 3.76
CA ARG A 159 -11.54 -14.69 4.17
C ARG A 159 -10.72 -14.24 2.97
N LEU A 160 -10.36 -12.97 2.92
CA LEU A 160 -9.45 -12.45 1.90
C LEU A 160 -8.01 -12.57 2.36
N VAL A 161 -7.10 -12.74 1.39
CA VAL A 161 -5.67 -12.84 1.66
C VAL A 161 -4.91 -11.78 0.87
N CYS A 162 -5.24 -11.58 -0.41
CA CYS A 162 -4.46 -10.71 -1.31
C CYS A 162 -4.94 -9.25 -1.29
N LYS A 163 -4.01 -8.31 -1.52
CA LYS A 163 -4.30 -6.87 -1.61
C LYS A 163 -5.28 -6.55 -2.73
N LYS A 164 -5.14 -7.18 -3.92
CA LYS A 164 -6.09 -6.96 -5.02
C LYS A 164 -7.52 -7.33 -4.64
N GLU A 165 -7.68 -8.42 -3.88
CA GLU A 165 -9.00 -8.86 -3.41
C GLU A 165 -9.56 -7.85 -2.41
N VAL A 166 -8.76 -7.41 -1.43
CA VAL A 166 -9.13 -6.35 -0.49
C VAL A 166 -9.55 -5.07 -1.21
N TYR A 167 -8.82 -4.69 -2.25
CA TYR A 167 -9.13 -3.47 -2.99
C TYR A 167 -10.44 -3.56 -3.77
N LYS A 168 -10.76 -4.73 -4.32
CA LYS A 168 -12.05 -5.01 -4.96
C LYS A 168 -13.18 -5.03 -3.93
N GLU A 169 -12.93 -5.63 -2.77
CA GLU A 169 -13.89 -5.68 -1.66
C GLU A 169 -14.28 -4.28 -1.18
N ILE A 170 -13.28 -3.41 -0.93
CA ILE A 170 -13.49 -2.01 -0.56
C ILE A 170 -14.34 -1.26 -1.61
N GLU A 171 -14.14 -1.54 -2.89
CA GLU A 171 -14.90 -0.91 -3.98
C GLU A 171 -16.30 -1.47 -4.16
N SER A 172 -16.58 -2.64 -3.61
CA SER A 172 -17.89 -3.29 -3.68
C SER A 172 -18.88 -2.80 -2.61
N VAL A 173 -18.38 -2.07 -1.61
CA VAL A 173 -19.20 -1.54 -0.50
C VAL A 173 -20.28 -0.61 -1.05
N LYS A 174 -21.53 -0.91 -0.71
CA LYS A 174 -22.71 -0.13 -1.13
C LYS A 174 -23.63 0.09 0.06
N THR A 175 -24.30 1.24 0.05
CA THR A 175 -25.30 1.59 1.05
C THR A 175 -26.52 0.68 0.99
N HIS A 176 -27.16 0.47 2.13
CA HIS A 176 -28.44 -0.25 2.24
C HIS A 176 -29.36 0.45 3.25
N ASN A 177 -30.67 0.21 3.13
CA ASN A 177 -31.69 0.87 3.96
C ASN A 177 -32.32 -0.05 5.02
N ASP A 178 -32.21 -1.38 4.85
CA ASP A 178 -32.62 -2.35 5.87
C ASP A 178 -31.55 -2.48 6.98
N PRO A 179 -31.90 -2.28 8.27
CA PRO A 179 -30.93 -2.29 9.38
C PRO A 179 -30.18 -3.62 9.55
N LEU A 180 -30.85 -4.75 9.33
CA LEU A 180 -30.23 -6.06 9.48
C LEU A 180 -29.23 -6.33 8.36
N GLU A 181 -29.58 -5.98 7.12
CA GLU A 181 -28.69 -6.10 5.98
C GLU A 181 -27.49 -5.14 6.08
N VAL A 182 -27.70 -3.92 6.59
CA VAL A 182 -26.62 -2.99 6.93
C VAL A 182 -25.64 -3.64 7.91
N MET A 183 -26.15 -4.24 8.99
CA MET A 183 -25.33 -4.91 10.00
C MET A 183 -24.53 -6.07 9.39
N LYS A 184 -25.19 -6.91 8.59
CA LYS A 184 -24.55 -8.04 7.89
C LYS A 184 -23.42 -7.57 6.97
N ARG A 185 -23.66 -6.55 6.13
CA ARG A 185 -22.65 -6.01 5.23
C ARG A 185 -21.51 -5.33 5.95
N ALA A 186 -21.81 -4.57 7.01
CA ALA A 186 -20.80 -3.96 7.86
C ALA A 186 -19.84 -5.02 8.42
N ILE A 187 -20.39 -6.13 8.92
CA ILE A 187 -19.62 -7.28 9.42
C ILE A 187 -18.87 -7.99 8.30
N GLU A 188 -19.54 -8.30 7.18
CA GLU A 188 -18.96 -9.03 6.05
C GLU A 188 -17.73 -8.31 5.48
N HIS A 189 -17.87 -7.02 5.15
CA HIS A 189 -16.77 -6.23 4.61
C HIS A 189 -15.68 -5.99 5.65
N SER A 190 -16.05 -5.73 6.92
CA SER A 190 -15.07 -5.54 7.99
C SER A 190 -14.25 -6.82 8.24
N TYR A 191 -14.91 -7.98 8.28
CA TYR A 191 -14.26 -9.27 8.41
C TYR A 191 -13.36 -9.56 7.21
N SER A 192 -13.87 -9.38 6.00
CA SER A 192 -13.14 -9.69 4.76
C SER A 192 -11.86 -8.86 4.63
N VAL A 193 -11.93 -7.57 4.91
CA VAL A 193 -10.76 -6.68 4.86
C VAL A 193 -9.85 -6.90 6.06
N GLY A 194 -10.42 -7.02 7.27
CA GLY A 194 -9.68 -7.30 8.49
C GLY A 194 -8.89 -8.60 8.42
N SER A 195 -9.48 -9.67 7.86
CA SER A 195 -8.84 -10.97 7.73
C SER A 195 -7.57 -10.94 6.87
N SER A 196 -7.52 -10.05 5.88
CA SER A 196 -6.35 -9.87 5.02
C SER A 196 -5.31 -8.95 5.67
N ILE A 197 -5.71 -7.89 6.39
CA ILE A 197 -4.78 -7.02 7.10
C ILE A 197 -4.01 -7.82 8.17
N PHE A 198 -4.73 -8.68 8.90
CA PHE A 198 -4.18 -9.54 9.97
C PHE A 198 -3.82 -10.96 9.49
N SER A 199 -3.76 -11.22 8.17
CA SER A 199 -3.32 -12.52 7.66
C SER A 199 -1.84 -12.78 8.00
N PRO A 200 -1.35 -14.03 7.89
CA PRO A 200 0.08 -14.31 7.96
C PRO A 200 0.88 -13.36 7.06
N SER A 201 2.07 -12.96 7.50
CA SER A 201 2.93 -12.05 6.73
C SER A 201 3.49 -12.70 5.48
N GLU A 202 3.80 -13.98 5.54
CA GLU A 202 4.36 -14.72 4.43
C GLU A 202 3.37 -14.80 3.26
N ALA A 203 3.91 -14.64 2.05
CA ALA A 203 3.12 -14.82 0.83
C ALA A 203 2.59 -16.26 0.74
N PRO A 204 1.32 -16.47 0.34
CA PRO A 204 0.78 -17.80 0.07
C PRO A 204 1.68 -18.61 -0.88
N PRO A 205 1.76 -19.95 -0.75
CA PRO A 205 2.71 -20.77 -1.50
C PRO A 205 2.74 -20.50 -3.02
N ASP A 206 1.57 -20.39 -3.64
CA ASP A 206 1.45 -20.12 -5.08
C ASP A 206 1.99 -18.73 -5.47
N LEU A 207 1.70 -17.71 -4.65
CA LEU A 207 2.27 -16.38 -4.86
C LEU A 207 3.76 -16.41 -4.62
N ASN A 208 4.22 -17.01 -3.52
CA ASN A 208 5.63 -17.07 -3.17
C ASN A 208 6.46 -17.78 -4.25
N LYS A 209 5.91 -18.82 -4.89
CA LYS A 209 6.51 -19.49 -6.06
C LYS A 209 6.73 -18.51 -7.22
N LEU A 210 5.72 -17.70 -7.57
CA LEU A 210 5.85 -16.66 -8.60
C LEU A 210 6.85 -15.57 -8.19
N GLY A 211 6.90 -15.21 -6.91
CA GLY A 211 7.91 -14.30 -6.36
C GLY A 211 9.33 -14.82 -6.55
N ASN A 212 9.55 -16.10 -6.25
CA ASN A 212 10.83 -16.79 -6.44
C ASN A 212 11.21 -16.87 -7.92
N GLU A 213 10.26 -17.16 -8.81
CA GLU A 213 10.47 -17.16 -10.27
C GLU A 213 10.95 -15.79 -10.77
N VAL A 214 10.26 -14.71 -10.37
CA VAL A 214 10.67 -13.34 -10.71
C VAL A 214 12.05 -13.03 -10.16
N TYR A 215 12.31 -13.36 -8.89
CA TYR A 215 13.60 -13.12 -8.25
C TYR A 215 14.74 -13.83 -9.00
N ARG A 216 14.59 -15.11 -9.33
CA ARG A 216 15.59 -15.89 -10.07
C ARG A 216 15.83 -15.33 -11.46
N ASN A 217 14.77 -15.06 -12.23
CA ASN A 217 14.89 -14.43 -13.54
C ASN A 217 15.60 -13.06 -13.48
N LEU A 218 15.38 -12.27 -12.43
CA LEU A 218 16.13 -11.02 -12.21
C LEU A 218 17.60 -11.27 -11.84
N LYS A 219 17.88 -12.31 -11.06
CA LYS A 219 19.23 -12.70 -10.65
C LYS A 219 20.06 -13.25 -11.80
N ASP A 220 19.49 -14.12 -12.62
CA ASP A 220 20.15 -14.69 -13.80
C ASP A 220 20.57 -13.58 -14.77
N LYS A 221 19.73 -12.53 -14.86
CA LYS A 221 19.99 -11.32 -15.63
C LYS A 221 20.83 -10.29 -14.90
N GLY A 222 21.26 -10.53 -13.66
CA GLY A 222 21.93 -9.56 -12.80
C GLY A 222 23.21 -8.99 -13.39
N LYS A 223 24.04 -9.82 -14.06
CA LYS A 223 25.26 -9.35 -14.76
C LYS A 223 24.93 -8.41 -15.91
N LEU A 224 23.93 -8.77 -16.71
CA LEU A 224 23.46 -7.95 -17.82
C LEU A 224 22.89 -6.62 -17.31
N ILE A 225 22.10 -6.67 -16.23
CA ILE A 225 21.55 -5.48 -15.55
C ILE A 225 22.68 -4.56 -15.06
N LEU A 226 23.73 -5.10 -14.44
CA LEU A 226 24.91 -4.33 -14.02
C LEU A 226 25.64 -3.70 -15.20
N PHE A 227 25.81 -4.45 -16.29
CA PHE A 227 26.44 -3.95 -17.50
C PHE A 227 25.66 -2.76 -18.09
N TYR A 228 24.34 -2.89 -18.26
CA TYR A 228 23.48 -1.78 -18.69
C TYR A 228 23.54 -0.59 -17.71
N SER A 229 23.58 -0.87 -16.40
CA SER A 229 23.72 0.16 -15.37
C SER A 229 25.02 0.96 -15.52
N ALA A 230 26.12 0.29 -15.84
CA ALA A 230 27.40 0.96 -16.09
C ALA A 230 27.35 1.82 -17.36
N ILE A 231 26.78 1.32 -18.45
CA ILE A 231 26.59 2.11 -19.69
C ILE A 231 25.76 3.36 -19.41
N LEU A 232 24.66 3.22 -18.68
CA LEU A 232 23.77 4.33 -18.35
C LEU A 232 24.45 5.39 -17.49
N LEU A 233 25.41 5.01 -16.63
CA LEU A 233 26.23 5.97 -15.88
C LEU A 233 27.29 6.66 -16.74
N LEU A 234 27.87 5.96 -17.72
CA LEU A 234 28.89 6.52 -18.61
C LEU A 234 28.31 7.58 -19.57
N VAL A 235 27.10 7.38 -20.08
CA VAL A 235 26.48 8.30 -21.05
C VAL A 235 26.37 9.75 -20.53
N PRO A 236 25.81 10.02 -19.33
CA PRO A 236 25.78 11.36 -18.73
C PRO A 236 27.18 11.95 -18.49
N ILE A 237 28.18 11.13 -18.16
CA ILE A 237 29.56 11.61 -17.95
C ILE A 237 30.17 12.06 -19.26
N ILE A 238 30.00 11.28 -20.33
CA ILE A 238 30.46 11.66 -21.68
C ILE A 238 29.73 12.92 -22.14
N LEU A 239 28.42 13.02 -21.92
CA LEU A 239 27.65 14.23 -22.22
C LEU A 239 28.11 15.43 -21.41
N LEU A 240 28.50 15.27 -20.15
CA LEU A 240 29.05 16.34 -19.32
C LEU A 240 30.40 16.85 -19.85
N ILE A 241 31.23 15.96 -20.40
CA ILE A 241 32.52 16.34 -20.98
C ILE A 241 32.34 17.02 -22.35
N THR A 242 31.40 16.51 -23.15
CA THR A 242 31.22 16.93 -24.56
C THR A 242 30.26 18.10 -24.74
N THR A 243 29.36 18.35 -23.78
CA THR A 243 28.40 19.44 -23.85
C THR A 243 28.71 20.48 -22.79
N SER A 244 28.67 21.76 -23.14
CA SER A 244 28.79 22.86 -22.17
C SER A 244 27.55 23.00 -21.26
N SER A 245 26.55 22.12 -21.41
CA SER A 245 25.31 22.17 -20.66
C SER A 245 25.38 21.29 -19.42
N VAL A 246 25.84 21.91 -18.33
CA VAL A 246 25.83 21.33 -16.98
C VAL A 246 24.43 20.85 -16.60
N ILE A 247 23.39 21.61 -16.97
CA ILE A 247 21.98 21.30 -16.65
C ILE A 247 21.52 20.00 -17.33
N LEU A 248 21.82 19.82 -18.62
CA LEU A 248 21.50 18.58 -19.37
C LEU A 248 22.14 17.35 -18.72
N SER A 249 23.37 17.51 -18.26
CA SER A 249 24.14 16.44 -17.63
C SER A 249 23.55 16.02 -16.29
N PHE A 250 23.10 16.97 -15.47
CA PHE A 250 22.39 16.66 -14.22
C PHE A 250 21.04 15.98 -14.45
N LEU A 251 20.27 16.43 -15.45
CA LEU A 251 18.95 15.87 -15.77
C LEU A 251 19.03 14.44 -16.30
N THR A 252 20.13 14.06 -16.95
CA THR A 252 20.38 12.69 -17.42
C THR A 252 21.05 11.80 -16.37
N LEU A 253 21.89 12.38 -15.50
CA LEU A 253 22.60 11.64 -14.45
C LEU A 253 21.68 11.05 -13.37
N LEU A 254 20.65 11.80 -12.95
CA LEU A 254 19.74 11.34 -11.88
C LEU A 254 18.93 10.09 -12.27
N PRO A 255 18.29 10.03 -13.45
CA PRO A 255 17.76 8.80 -14.03
C PRO A 255 18.71 7.60 -14.02
N SER A 256 19.91 7.80 -14.54
CA SER A 256 20.91 6.76 -14.71
C SER A 256 21.43 6.25 -13.38
N THR A 257 21.63 7.13 -12.39
CA THR A 257 22.05 6.74 -11.04
C THR A 257 20.97 5.93 -10.32
N ILE A 258 19.69 6.28 -10.48
CA ILE A 258 18.57 5.51 -9.90
C ILE A 258 18.50 4.11 -10.53
N LEU A 259 18.61 4.03 -11.86
CA LEU A 259 18.58 2.75 -12.58
C LEU A 259 19.81 1.89 -12.27
N ALA A 260 20.99 2.51 -12.13
CA ALA A 260 22.20 1.81 -11.72
C ALA A 260 22.16 1.34 -10.27
N ALA A 261 21.62 2.16 -9.36
CA ALA A 261 21.39 1.75 -7.97
C ALA A 261 20.40 0.58 -7.89
N HIS A 262 19.33 0.59 -8.70
CA HIS A 262 18.43 -0.56 -8.82
C HIS A 262 19.17 -1.81 -9.33
N GLY A 263 19.95 -1.68 -10.39
CA GLY A 263 20.71 -2.80 -10.94
C GLY A 263 21.71 -3.38 -9.94
N PHE A 264 22.39 -2.51 -9.18
CA PHE A 264 23.26 -2.91 -8.08
C PHE A 264 22.50 -3.64 -6.97
N VAL A 265 21.34 -3.14 -6.55
CA VAL A 265 20.49 -3.79 -5.55
C VAL A 265 20.03 -5.17 -6.03
N VAL A 266 19.54 -5.28 -7.27
CA VAL A 266 19.12 -6.55 -7.86
C VAL A 266 20.29 -7.54 -7.91
N ALA A 267 21.47 -7.10 -8.35
CA ALA A 267 22.62 -7.99 -8.48
C ALA A 267 23.18 -8.45 -7.12
N ARG A 268 23.32 -7.53 -6.16
CA ARG A 268 24.01 -7.81 -4.87
C ARG A 268 23.10 -8.33 -3.77
N SER A 269 21.84 -7.88 -3.68
CA SER A 269 20.99 -8.24 -2.55
C SER A 269 20.56 -9.70 -2.60
N ARG A 270 20.82 -10.48 -1.55
CA ARG A 270 20.30 -11.85 -1.40
C ARG A 270 18.88 -11.91 -0.85
N ASN A 271 18.33 -10.76 -0.40
CA ASN A 271 17.00 -10.68 0.17
C ASN A 271 15.96 -10.46 -0.93
N ILE A 272 15.11 -11.47 -1.15
CA ILE A 272 14.02 -11.43 -2.13
C ILE A 272 13.09 -10.22 -1.95
N ASN A 273 12.77 -9.82 -0.71
CA ASN A 273 11.92 -8.67 -0.43
C ASN A 273 12.54 -7.37 -0.93
N THR A 274 13.85 -7.21 -0.73
CA THR A 274 14.59 -6.03 -1.17
C THR A 274 14.58 -5.93 -2.70
N VAL A 275 14.87 -7.04 -3.39
CA VAL A 275 14.87 -7.10 -4.85
C VAL A 275 13.49 -6.82 -5.43
N LEU A 276 12.43 -7.47 -4.92
CA LEU A 276 11.07 -7.28 -5.40
C LEU A 276 10.56 -5.85 -5.16
N ARG A 277 10.78 -5.28 -3.96
CA ARG A 277 10.37 -3.89 -3.65
C ARG A 277 11.13 -2.86 -4.47
N ALA A 278 12.44 -3.04 -4.66
CA ALA A 278 13.23 -2.17 -5.52
C ALA A 278 12.66 -2.18 -6.94
N THR A 279 12.37 -3.37 -7.45
CA THR A 279 11.79 -3.58 -8.78
C THR A 279 10.39 -3.00 -8.93
N GLN A 280 9.56 -3.09 -7.89
CA GLN A 280 8.19 -2.55 -7.90
C GLN A 280 8.15 -1.03 -8.05
N ARG A 281 9.19 -0.33 -7.56
CA ARG A 281 9.29 1.13 -7.62
C ARG A 281 9.81 1.64 -8.97
N MET A 282 10.47 0.79 -9.74
CA MET A 282 11.09 1.16 -11.02
C MET A 282 10.16 1.82 -12.03
N PRO A 283 8.92 1.35 -12.27
CA PRO A 283 8.02 2.01 -13.24
C PRO A 283 7.81 3.50 -12.95
N ARG A 284 7.70 3.88 -11.66
CA ARG A 284 7.51 5.29 -11.27
C ARG A 284 8.74 6.11 -11.60
N TRP A 285 9.91 5.58 -11.29
CA TRP A 285 11.18 6.22 -11.64
C TRP A 285 11.32 6.39 -13.15
N ILE A 286 11.05 5.34 -13.92
CA ILE A 286 11.09 5.37 -15.39
C ILE A 286 10.19 6.47 -15.95
N ILE A 287 8.98 6.65 -15.42
CA ILE A 287 8.09 7.74 -15.87
C ILE A 287 8.74 9.11 -15.63
N TYR A 288 9.30 9.34 -14.43
CA TYR A 288 9.98 10.61 -14.14
C TYR A 288 11.22 10.82 -15.02
N VAL A 289 11.98 9.76 -15.28
CA VAL A 289 13.11 9.78 -16.23
C VAL A 289 12.61 10.18 -17.61
N CYS A 290 11.59 9.51 -18.14
CA CYS A 290 11.08 9.76 -19.48
C CYS A 290 10.56 11.19 -19.63
N VAL A 291 9.79 11.68 -18.66
CA VAL A 291 9.27 13.06 -18.67
C VAL A 291 10.41 14.07 -18.56
N GLY A 292 11.36 13.86 -17.65
CA GLY A 292 12.51 14.74 -17.48
C GLY A 292 13.38 14.83 -18.73
N SER A 293 13.72 13.68 -19.32
CA SER A 293 14.49 13.61 -20.56
C SER A 293 13.73 14.22 -21.75
N PHE A 294 12.42 13.98 -21.88
CA PHE A 294 11.60 14.54 -22.96
C PHE A 294 11.53 16.07 -22.90
N LEU A 295 11.26 16.63 -21.71
CA LEU A 295 11.26 18.09 -21.53
C LEU A 295 12.64 18.68 -21.87
N THR A 296 13.71 17.97 -21.50
CA THR A 296 15.08 18.42 -21.77
C THR A 296 15.38 18.49 -23.26
N ASP A 297 14.96 17.47 -24.04
CA ASP A 297 15.12 17.47 -25.50
C ASP A 297 14.36 18.63 -26.16
N ILE A 298 13.13 18.92 -25.70
CA ILE A 298 12.36 20.07 -26.20
C ILE A 298 13.10 21.40 -25.97
N PHE A 299 13.63 21.61 -24.77
CA PHE A 299 14.28 22.88 -24.42
C PHE A 299 15.62 23.08 -25.12
N LEU A 300 16.33 22.00 -25.47
CA LEU A 300 17.67 22.06 -26.04
C LEU A 300 17.72 21.78 -27.55
N GLY A 301 16.58 21.47 -28.18
CA GLY A 301 16.51 21.15 -29.61
C GLY A 301 17.33 19.90 -29.99
N GLY A 302 17.57 19.01 -29.03
CA GLY A 302 18.45 17.86 -29.17
C GLY A 302 17.72 16.53 -29.35
N VAL A 303 18.42 15.53 -29.87
CA VAL A 303 17.94 14.13 -30.00
C VAL A 303 18.60 13.19 -28.98
N GLY A 304 19.53 13.71 -28.18
CA GLY A 304 20.40 12.92 -27.31
C GLY A 304 19.66 12.29 -26.11
N ALA A 305 18.72 13.00 -25.48
CA ALA A 305 18.01 12.43 -24.34
C ALA A 305 16.99 11.35 -24.78
N SER A 306 16.50 11.42 -26.01
CA SER A 306 15.60 10.43 -26.60
C SER A 306 16.25 9.04 -26.69
N ILE A 307 17.56 8.96 -26.97
CA ILE A 307 18.30 7.69 -26.94
C ILE A 307 18.34 7.12 -25.51
N CYS A 308 18.59 7.94 -24.50
CA CYS A 308 18.55 7.53 -23.09
C CYS A 308 17.16 7.03 -22.69
N ILE A 309 16.09 7.70 -23.12
CA ILE A 309 14.70 7.27 -22.89
C ILE A 309 14.46 5.89 -23.51
N LEU A 310 14.86 5.69 -24.77
CA LEU A 310 14.71 4.42 -25.47
C LEU A 310 15.47 3.29 -24.76
N LEU A 311 16.70 3.53 -24.30
CA LEU A 311 17.48 2.55 -23.54
C LEU A 311 16.81 2.18 -22.20
N VAL A 312 16.25 3.16 -21.48
CA VAL A 312 15.54 2.95 -20.21
C VAL A 312 14.23 2.17 -20.42
N ILE A 313 13.47 2.51 -21.45
CA ILE A 313 12.25 1.80 -21.83
C ILE A 313 12.56 0.37 -22.28
N LEU A 314 13.59 0.19 -23.12
CA LEU A 314 14.05 -1.12 -23.57
C LEU A 314 14.48 -1.98 -22.39
N PHE A 315 15.25 -1.43 -21.46
CA PHE A 315 15.59 -2.09 -20.19
C PHE A 315 14.33 -2.56 -19.46
N TYR A 316 13.34 -1.67 -19.27
CA TYR A 316 12.09 -2.04 -18.60
C TYR A 316 11.39 -3.23 -19.27
N PHE A 317 11.25 -3.19 -20.59
CA PHE A 317 10.59 -4.26 -21.34
C PHE A 317 11.37 -5.57 -21.35
N LEU A 318 12.71 -5.53 -21.43
CA LEU A 318 13.54 -6.74 -21.46
C LEU A 318 13.58 -7.46 -20.09
N PHE A 319 13.58 -6.70 -19.00
CA PHE A 319 13.80 -7.26 -17.66
C PHE A 319 12.50 -7.53 -16.89
N LEU A 320 11.44 -6.75 -17.11
CA LEU A 320 10.19 -6.83 -16.34
C LEU A 320 8.99 -7.40 -17.11
N ARG A 321 9.18 -7.84 -18.35
CA ARG A 321 8.18 -8.59 -19.12
C ARG A 321 8.15 -10.07 -18.69
N SER A 322 7.70 -10.31 -17.46
CA SER A 322 7.37 -11.64 -16.96
C SER A 322 5.87 -11.73 -16.63
N PRO A 323 5.15 -12.77 -17.06
CA PRO A 323 3.78 -13.03 -16.62
C PRO A 323 3.67 -13.14 -15.09
N ALA A 324 4.68 -13.74 -14.43
CA ALA A 324 4.77 -13.83 -12.98
C ALA A 324 4.86 -12.43 -12.34
N TRP A 325 5.67 -11.53 -12.92
CA TRP A 325 5.76 -10.14 -12.47
C TRP A 325 4.42 -9.42 -12.51
N LYS A 326 3.67 -9.54 -13.62
CA LYS A 326 2.33 -8.93 -13.76
C LYS A 326 1.36 -9.40 -12.67
N ARG A 327 1.46 -10.66 -12.24
CA ARG A 327 0.63 -11.22 -11.19
C ARG A 327 0.98 -10.65 -9.81
N ILE A 328 2.28 -10.63 -9.44
CA ILE A 328 2.72 -10.31 -8.08
C ILE A 328 2.97 -8.82 -7.80
N LYS A 329 3.23 -7.98 -8.81
CA LYS A 329 3.76 -6.62 -8.60
C LYS A 329 2.94 -5.75 -7.65
N ASP A 330 1.62 -5.93 -7.60
CA ASP A 330 0.77 -5.12 -6.74
C ASP A 330 0.70 -5.67 -5.31
N GLU A 331 1.05 -6.94 -5.12
CA GLU A 331 1.02 -7.69 -3.84
C GLU A 331 2.32 -7.54 -3.03
N ILE A 332 3.40 -7.01 -3.62
CA ILE A 332 4.75 -6.99 -3.02
C ILE A 332 4.79 -6.30 -1.65
N ASP A 333 4.04 -5.21 -1.49
CA ASP A 333 3.97 -4.47 -0.22
C ASP A 333 3.00 -5.09 0.80
N TRP A 334 2.30 -6.17 0.43
CA TRP A 334 1.30 -6.83 1.26
C TRP A 334 1.83 -8.06 2.00
N PHE A 335 2.96 -8.61 1.54
CA PHE A 335 3.56 -9.82 2.09
C PHE A 335 5.07 -9.67 2.33
N LYS A 336 5.59 -10.56 3.18
CA LYS A 336 6.99 -10.97 3.19
C LYS A 336 7.15 -12.15 2.24
N TRP A 337 8.17 -12.07 1.41
CA TRP A 337 8.52 -13.09 0.43
C TRP A 337 9.63 -13.95 1.00
N VAL A 338 9.51 -15.27 0.87
CA VAL A 338 10.47 -16.24 1.41
C VAL A 338 11.20 -16.89 0.26
N LEU A 339 12.53 -16.83 0.27
CA LEU A 339 13.36 -17.45 -0.74
C LEU A 339 13.32 -18.97 -0.54
N GLN A 340 12.84 -19.70 -1.54
CA GLN A 340 12.81 -21.16 -1.53
C GLN A 340 14.13 -21.71 -2.08
N PRO A 341 14.70 -22.78 -1.46
CA PRO A 341 15.84 -23.49 -2.02
C PRO A 341 15.54 -23.92 -3.45
N THR A 342 16.56 -23.90 -4.31
CA THR A 342 16.48 -24.54 -5.62
C THR A 342 16.38 -26.05 -5.43
N ARG A 343 15.56 -26.72 -6.25
CA ARG A 343 15.46 -28.20 -6.19
C ARG A 343 16.79 -28.88 -6.53
N ASP A 344 17.70 -28.19 -7.22
CA ASP A 344 19.00 -28.70 -7.65
C ASP A 344 20.10 -28.61 -6.57
N SER A 345 19.74 -28.30 -5.31
CA SER A 345 20.67 -28.23 -4.17
C SER A 345 20.37 -29.24 -3.05
N ILE A 346 19.63 -30.30 -3.38
CA ILE A 346 19.42 -31.51 -2.58
C ILE A 346 19.84 -32.67 -3.49
#